data_AF-A0A8T5G2F1-F1
#
_entry.id   AF-A0A8T5G2F1-F1
#
_cell.length_a   1.000
_cell.length_b   1.000
_cell.length_c   1.000
_cell.angle_alpha   90.00
_cell.angle_beta   90.00
_cell.angle_gamma   90.00
#
_symmetry.space_group_name_H-M   'P 1'
#
loop_
_entity.id
_entity.type
_entity.pdbx_description
1 polymer ?
#
loop_
_entity_poly.entity_id
_entity_poly.type
_entity_poly.pdbx_seq_one_letter_code
_entity_poly.pdbx_strand_id
1 'polypeptide(L)'
;MERYNEEREGALKKIRVADHMLTMTYPIVQDPKILMAVLENIFQSMESSISSILYYERKYKRIPPFQDTFESKFNMFRMRCVERYSIPKEYLTLISEIKEIILKHKESPIEFRRKDKFVICSENYDIKTISIKDIKDFLIKSKLFCENIFKIIEKNDRLMP
;
A
#
# COMPACT_ATOMS: atom_id res chain seq x y z
N MET A 1 -15.05 -17.28 6.21
CA MET A 1 -14.23 -16.30 6.94
C MET A 1 -14.88 -14.93 6.73
N GLU A 2 -14.76 -13.97 7.65
CA GLU A 2 -15.38 -12.65 7.43
C GLU A 2 -14.57 -11.86 6.40
N ARG A 3 -15.23 -11.10 5.51
CA ARG A 3 -14.56 -10.41 4.37
C ARG A 3 -13.40 -9.51 4.79
N TYR A 4 -13.47 -8.85 5.94
CA TYR A 4 -12.34 -8.04 6.42
C TYR A 4 -11.12 -8.88 6.83
N ASN A 5 -11.32 -10.12 7.29
CA ASN A 5 -10.23 -11.05 7.61
C ASN A 5 -9.56 -11.56 6.34
N GLU A 6 -10.33 -11.85 5.29
CA GLU A 6 -9.79 -12.23 3.98
C GLU A 6 -8.90 -11.11 3.40
N GLU A 7 -9.34 -9.85 3.48
CA GLU A 7 -8.54 -8.70 3.08
C GLU A 7 -7.28 -8.52 3.94
N ARG A 8 -7.38 -8.75 5.25
CA ARG A 8 -6.24 -8.72 6.18
C ARG A 8 -5.19 -9.77 5.80
N GLU A 9 -5.60 -11.01 5.57
CA GLU A 9 -4.69 -12.08 5.16
C GLU A 9 -4.06 -11.80 3.79
N GLY A 10 -4.85 -11.28 2.85
CA GLY A 10 -4.37 -10.83 1.55
C GLY A 10 -3.30 -9.74 1.67
N ALA A 11 -3.53 -8.73 2.51
CA ALA A 11 -2.56 -7.68 2.79
C ALA A 11 -1.26 -8.22 3.38
N LEU A 12 -1.36 -9.11 4.38
CA LEU A 12 -0.19 -9.75 5.02
C LEU A 12 0.61 -10.61 4.06
N LYS A 13 -0.06 -11.30 3.11
CA LYS A 13 0.62 -12.08 2.08
C LYS A 13 1.42 -11.18 1.15
N LYS A 14 0.81 -10.11 0.64
CA LYS A 14 1.44 -9.16 -0.29
C LYS A 14 2.64 -8.44 0.32
N ILE A 15 2.54 -7.99 1.57
CA ILE A 15 3.67 -7.30 2.22
C ILE A 15 4.84 -8.25 2.48
N ARG A 16 4.57 -9.53 2.78
CA ARG A 16 5.61 -10.57 2.92
C ARG A 16 6.30 -10.88 1.59
N VAL A 17 5.53 -10.94 0.50
CA VAL A 17 6.08 -11.10 -0.85
C VAL A 17 6.97 -9.91 -1.21
N ALA A 18 6.50 -8.69 -1.01
CA ALA A 18 7.29 -7.47 -1.25
C ALA A 18 8.62 -7.48 -0.47
N ASP A 19 8.57 -7.84 0.81
CA ASP A 19 9.74 -7.94 1.67
C ASP A 19 10.75 -8.98 1.19
N HIS A 20 10.28 -10.18 0.88
CA HIS A 20 11.13 -11.25 0.36
C HIS A 20 11.76 -10.86 -0.99
N MET A 21 10.97 -10.28 -1.89
CA MET A 21 11.47 -9.82 -3.20
C MET A 21 12.55 -8.75 -3.05
N LEU A 22 12.38 -7.79 -2.14
CA LEU A 22 13.34 -6.71 -1.94
C LEU A 22 14.62 -7.15 -1.22
N THR A 23 14.51 -8.08 -0.26
CA THR A 23 15.61 -8.47 0.63
C THR A 23 16.37 -9.71 0.15
N MET A 24 15.71 -10.63 -0.57
CA MET A 24 16.29 -11.90 -1.01
C MET A 24 16.44 -11.96 -2.52
N THR A 25 15.37 -11.65 -3.27
CA THR A 25 15.39 -11.82 -4.73
C THR A 25 16.19 -10.73 -5.43
N TYR A 26 15.94 -9.45 -5.10
CA TYR A 26 16.56 -8.31 -5.76
C TYR A 26 18.10 -8.27 -5.65
N PRO A 27 18.74 -8.54 -4.50
CA PRO A 27 20.20 -8.55 -4.41
C PRO A 27 20.89 -9.54 -5.36
N ILE A 28 20.22 -10.66 -5.67
CA ILE A 28 20.73 -11.71 -6.54
C ILE A 28 20.47 -11.37 -8.02
N VAL A 29 19.22 -11.00 -8.35
CA VAL A 29 18.80 -10.82 -9.74
C VAL A 29 19.15 -9.44 -10.29
N GLN A 30 19.06 -8.40 -9.44
CA GLN A 30 19.35 -7.00 -9.77
C GLN A 30 18.56 -6.44 -10.98
N ASP A 31 17.39 -7.00 -11.26
CA ASP A 31 16.49 -6.51 -12.30
C ASP A 31 15.60 -5.37 -11.75
N PRO A 32 15.62 -4.17 -12.38
CA PRO A 32 14.66 -3.08 -12.11
C PRO A 32 13.20 -3.51 -11.94
N LYS A 33 12.73 -4.45 -12.76
CA LYS A 33 11.33 -4.89 -12.76
C LYS A 33 10.90 -5.52 -11.44
N ILE A 34 11.84 -6.11 -10.69
CA ILE A 34 11.58 -6.65 -9.36
C ILE A 34 11.18 -5.53 -8.41
N LEU A 35 11.82 -4.37 -8.49
CA LEU A 35 11.50 -3.23 -7.63
C LEU A 35 10.13 -2.65 -7.93
N MET A 36 9.75 -2.62 -9.21
CA MET A 36 8.39 -2.24 -9.60
C MET A 36 7.37 -3.23 -9.04
N ALA A 37 7.63 -4.54 -9.17
CA ALA A 37 6.77 -5.56 -8.58
C ALA A 37 6.72 -5.48 -7.03
N VAL A 38 7.80 -5.06 -6.36
CA VAL A 38 7.81 -4.76 -4.92
C VAL A 38 6.85 -3.60 -4.61
N LEU A 39 6.93 -2.48 -5.35
CA LEU A 39 6.04 -1.33 -5.17
C LEU A 39 4.57 -1.69 -5.39
N GLU A 40 4.27 -2.51 -6.40
CA GLU A 40 2.90 -2.99 -6.65
C GLU A 40 2.37 -3.85 -5.50
N ASN A 41 3.19 -4.78 -4.97
CA ASN A 41 2.81 -5.59 -3.82
C ASN A 41 2.64 -4.75 -2.55
N ILE A 42 3.48 -3.72 -2.35
CA ILE A 42 3.31 -2.76 -1.25
C ILE A 42 1.97 -2.04 -1.38
N PHE A 43 1.68 -1.47 -2.56
CA PHE A 43 0.44 -0.74 -2.80
C PHE A 43 -0.80 -1.63 -2.59
N GLN A 44 -0.81 -2.83 -3.17
CA GLN A 44 -1.91 -3.77 -3.02
C GLN A 44 -2.09 -4.23 -1.57
N SER A 45 -1.01 -4.28 -0.78
CA SER A 45 -1.09 -4.59 0.65
C SER A 45 -1.77 -3.46 1.43
N MET A 46 -1.41 -2.21 1.14
CA MET A 46 -2.05 -1.05 1.76
C MET A 46 -3.52 -0.92 1.35
N GLU A 47 -3.84 -1.17 0.08
CA GLU A 47 -5.23 -1.18 -0.41
C GLU A 47 -6.08 -2.28 0.25
N SER A 48 -5.55 -3.50 0.38
CA SER A 48 -6.22 -4.57 1.11
C SER A 48 -6.37 -4.24 2.60
N SER A 49 -5.40 -3.55 3.21
CA SER A 49 -5.53 -3.09 4.61
C SER A 49 -6.65 -2.05 4.75
N ILE A 50 -6.76 -1.10 3.81
CA ILE A 50 -7.91 -0.18 3.74
C ILE A 50 -9.22 -0.96 3.58
N SER A 51 -9.26 -1.92 2.66
CA SER A 51 -10.44 -2.73 2.43
C SER A 51 -10.86 -3.48 3.70
N SER A 52 -9.89 -4.03 4.44
CA SER A 52 -10.11 -4.71 5.72
C SER A 52 -10.81 -3.80 6.73
N ILE A 53 -10.27 -2.60 7.03
CA ILE A 53 -10.90 -1.70 8.01
C ILE A 53 -12.27 -1.19 7.55
N LEU A 54 -12.47 -0.98 6.24
CA LEU A 54 -13.77 -0.56 5.71
C LEU A 54 -14.81 -1.67 5.81
N TYR A 55 -14.47 -2.93 5.49
CA TYR A 55 -15.39 -4.04 5.67
C TYR A 55 -15.71 -4.29 7.14
N TYR A 56 -14.74 -4.09 8.03
CA TYR A 56 -14.97 -4.11 9.48
C TYR A 56 -15.97 -3.01 9.90
N GLU A 57 -15.73 -1.75 9.52
CA GLU A 57 -16.66 -0.65 9.83
C GLU A 57 -18.06 -0.87 9.25
N ARG A 58 -18.15 -1.46 8.04
CA ARG A 58 -19.42 -1.78 7.39
C ARG A 58 -20.16 -2.91 8.09
N LYS A 59 -19.47 -3.93 8.58
CA LYS A 59 -20.06 -5.03 9.38
C LYS A 59 -20.82 -4.46 10.59
N TYR A 60 -20.24 -3.46 11.24
CA TYR A 60 -20.86 -2.78 12.38
C TYR A 60 -21.70 -1.55 12.00
N LYS A 61 -22.07 -1.42 10.71
CA LYS A 61 -22.96 -0.35 10.18
C LYS A 61 -22.47 1.07 10.47
N ARG A 62 -21.16 1.26 10.67
CA ARG A 62 -20.54 2.56 10.98
C ARG A 62 -20.30 3.40 9.73
N ILE A 63 -20.27 2.77 8.56
CA ILE A 63 -20.11 3.42 7.26
C ILE A 63 -21.15 2.90 6.25
N PRO A 64 -21.53 3.71 5.24
CA PRO A 64 -22.42 3.26 4.17
C PRO A 64 -21.72 2.29 3.20
N PRO A 65 -22.48 1.61 2.31
CA PRO A 65 -21.91 0.89 1.18
C PRO A 65 -21.01 1.78 0.32
N PHE A 66 -19.99 1.16 -0.28
CA PHE A 66 -19.01 1.82 -1.16
C PHE A 66 -18.77 0.96 -2.41
N GLN A 67 -18.22 1.57 -3.46
CA GLN A 67 -17.87 0.85 -4.69
C GLN A 67 -16.54 0.12 -4.52
N ASP A 68 -16.37 -1.01 -5.18
CA ASP A 68 -15.15 -1.82 -5.10
C ASP A 68 -14.03 -1.28 -6.02
N THR A 69 -13.75 0.02 -5.89
CA THR A 69 -12.67 0.73 -6.58
C THR A 69 -11.72 1.35 -5.56
N PHE A 70 -10.44 1.51 -5.93
CA PHE A 70 -9.46 2.13 -5.05
C PHE A 70 -9.91 3.53 -4.61
N GLU A 71 -10.38 4.37 -5.54
CA GLU A 71 -10.77 5.75 -5.28
C GLU A 71 -11.92 5.82 -4.27
N SER A 72 -12.94 4.97 -4.43
CA SER A 72 -14.08 4.91 -3.52
C SER A 72 -13.64 4.49 -2.11
N LYS A 73 -12.83 3.42 -2.02
CA LYS A 73 -12.28 2.93 -0.76
C LYS A 73 -11.39 3.96 -0.09
N PHE A 74 -10.45 4.55 -0.82
CA PHE A 74 -9.50 5.52 -0.29
C PHE A 74 -10.20 6.76 0.25
N ASN A 75 -11.20 7.28 -0.47
CA ASN A 75 -12.00 8.42 -0.02
C ASN A 75 -12.82 8.06 1.23
N MET A 76 -13.46 6.89 1.25
CA MET A 76 -14.22 6.44 2.43
C MET A 76 -13.31 6.29 3.65
N PHE A 77 -12.14 5.69 3.48
CA PHE A 77 -11.14 5.53 4.54
C PHE A 77 -10.67 6.88 5.08
N ARG A 78 -10.30 7.80 4.19
CA ARG A 78 -9.90 9.17 4.54
C ARG A 78 -10.99 9.89 5.34
N MET A 79 -12.25 9.80 4.90
CA MET A 79 -13.35 10.55 5.51
C MET A 79 -13.86 9.93 6.81
N ARG A 80 -13.81 8.60 6.97
CA ARG A 80 -14.50 7.91 8.07
C ARG A 80 -13.57 7.26 9.09
N CYS A 81 -12.39 6.84 8.68
CA CYS A 81 -11.48 6.06 9.52
C CYS A 81 -10.30 6.88 10.03
N VAL A 82 -9.74 7.77 9.21
CA VAL A 82 -8.47 8.47 9.55
C VAL A 82 -8.59 9.28 10.83
N GLU A 83 -9.58 10.17 10.92
CA GLU A 83 -9.77 10.99 12.13
C GLU A 83 -10.28 10.15 13.31
N ARG A 84 -11.26 9.26 13.05
CA ARG A 84 -11.84 8.37 14.07
C ARG A 84 -10.80 7.56 14.82
N TYR A 85 -9.81 7.04 14.10
CA TYR A 85 -8.77 6.18 14.66
C TYR A 85 -7.43 6.89 14.85
N SER A 86 -7.39 8.21 14.68
CA SER A 86 -6.16 9.02 14.78
C SER A 86 -5.02 8.45 13.92
N ILE A 87 -5.35 8.00 12.72
CA ILE A 87 -4.36 7.43 11.78
C ILE A 87 -3.51 8.58 11.24
N PRO A 88 -2.16 8.48 11.30
CA PRO A 88 -1.28 9.49 10.76
C PRO A 88 -1.58 9.82 9.28
N LYS A 89 -1.77 11.11 8.99
CA LYS A 89 -2.08 11.59 7.63
C LYS A 89 -0.97 11.30 6.61
N GLU A 90 0.26 11.13 7.09
CA GLU A 90 1.41 10.71 6.28
C GLU A 90 1.18 9.39 5.53
N TYR A 91 0.35 8.49 6.07
CA TYR A 91 0.00 7.25 5.38
C TYR A 91 -0.86 7.51 4.14
N LEU A 92 -1.71 8.53 4.14
CA LEU A 92 -2.47 8.92 2.95
C LEU A 92 -1.54 9.41 1.85
N THR A 93 -0.59 10.29 2.21
CA THR A 93 0.42 10.79 1.29
C THR A 93 1.27 9.66 0.72
N LEU A 94 1.71 8.72 1.56
CA LEU A 94 2.47 7.54 1.15
C LEU A 94 1.72 6.68 0.12
N ILE A 95 0.44 6.37 0.39
CA ILE A 95 -0.37 5.55 -0.53
C ILE A 95 -0.54 6.26 -1.88
N SER A 96 -0.87 7.56 -1.86
CA SER A 96 -1.01 8.36 -3.06
C SER A 96 0.31 8.44 -3.85
N GLU A 97 1.44 8.62 -3.17
CA GLU A 97 2.75 8.66 -3.79
C GLU A 97 3.11 7.34 -4.48
N ILE A 98 2.94 6.19 -3.80
CA ILE A 98 3.22 4.88 -4.38
C ILE A 98 2.32 4.62 -5.59
N LYS A 99 1.03 4.98 -5.50
CA LYS A 99 0.10 4.86 -6.64
C LYS A 99 0.55 5.69 -7.84
N GLU A 100 0.93 6.95 -7.60
CA GLU A 100 1.39 7.85 -8.67
C GLU A 100 2.64 7.29 -9.36
N ILE A 101 3.58 6.74 -8.58
CA ILE A 101 4.76 6.06 -9.11
C ILE A 101 4.38 4.89 -10.03
N ILE A 102 3.46 4.03 -9.58
CA ILE A 102 2.98 2.89 -10.38
C ILE A 102 2.31 3.36 -11.67
N LEU A 103 1.48 4.42 -11.60
CA LEU A 103 0.79 4.96 -12.78
C LEU A 103 1.78 5.54 -13.79
N LYS A 104 2.74 6.36 -13.33
CA LYS A 104 3.78 6.95 -14.20
C LYS A 104 4.63 5.88 -14.89
N HIS A 105 4.97 4.80 -14.19
CA HIS A 105 5.67 3.67 -14.81
C HIS A 105 4.83 2.97 -15.89
N LYS A 106 3.51 2.83 -15.68
CA LYS A 106 2.62 2.25 -16.70
C LYS A 106 2.49 3.13 -17.95
N GLU A 107 2.49 4.45 -17.77
CA GLU A 107 2.43 5.43 -18.85
C GLU A 107 3.76 5.50 -19.62
N SER A 108 4.90 5.39 -18.93
CA SER A 108 6.22 5.41 -19.56
C SER A 108 7.13 4.35 -18.92
N PRO A 109 7.23 3.16 -19.55
CA PRO A 109 8.02 2.04 -19.04
C PRO A 109 9.52 2.19 -19.35
N ILE A 110 9.96 3.37 -19.82
CA ILE A 110 11.38 3.60 -20.12
C ILE A 110 12.13 3.73 -18.79
N GLU A 111 12.66 2.61 -18.32
CA GLU A 111 13.47 2.50 -17.12
C GLU A 111 14.96 2.58 -17.48
N PHE A 112 15.67 3.58 -16.97
CA PHE A 112 17.13 3.62 -17.04
C PHE A 112 17.74 3.34 -15.66
N ARG A 113 18.59 2.31 -15.57
CA ARG A 113 19.41 2.02 -14.39
C ARG A 113 20.67 2.88 -14.43
N ARG A 114 20.85 3.77 -13.45
CA ARG A 114 22.11 4.52 -13.25
C ARG A 114 22.64 4.26 -11.85
N LYS A 115 23.63 3.36 -11.73
CA LYS A 115 24.44 3.11 -10.50
C LYS A 115 23.61 3.09 -9.19
N ASP A 116 22.48 2.38 -9.15
CA ASP A 116 21.58 2.17 -7.98
C ASP A 116 20.36 3.10 -7.85
N LYS A 117 20.12 3.95 -8.84
CA LYS A 117 18.90 4.74 -8.97
C LYS A 117 18.08 4.29 -10.18
N PHE A 118 16.78 4.23 -9.98
CA PHE A 118 15.77 3.99 -11.02
C PHE A 118 15.20 5.34 -11.40
N VAL A 119 15.32 5.68 -12.68
CA VAL A 119 14.79 6.91 -13.21
C VAL A 119 13.50 6.58 -13.94
N ILE A 120 12.37 7.00 -13.37
CA ILE A 120 11.07 6.97 -14.04
C ILE A 120 10.93 8.32 -14.74
N CYS A 121 10.97 8.29 -16.06
CA CYS A 121 10.75 9.47 -16.88
C CYS A 121 9.31 9.41 -17.40
N SER A 122 8.45 10.36 -17.02
CA SER A 122 7.10 10.43 -17.61
C SER A 122 7.17 10.90 -19.07
N GLU A 123 6.08 10.72 -19.82
CA GLU A 123 5.95 11.21 -21.20
C GLU A 123 6.13 12.75 -21.28
N ASN A 124 5.85 13.47 -20.19
CA ASN A 124 6.02 14.92 -20.08
C ASN A 124 7.46 15.33 -19.69
N TYR A 125 8.43 14.41 -19.71
CA TYR A 125 9.80 14.62 -19.24
C TYR A 125 9.94 14.95 -17.73
N ASP A 126 8.91 14.69 -16.91
CA ASP A 126 9.09 14.75 -15.46
C ASP A 126 9.90 13.53 -15.01
N ILE A 127 11.11 13.80 -14.52
CA ILE A 127 12.04 12.77 -14.07
C ILE A 127 11.85 12.54 -12.58
N LYS A 128 11.16 11.46 -12.19
CA LYS A 128 11.13 10.99 -10.79
C LYS A 128 12.18 9.90 -10.61
N THR A 129 13.20 10.20 -9.80
CA THR A 129 14.23 9.21 -9.46
C THR A 129 13.87 8.52 -8.15
N ILE A 130 13.77 7.20 -8.17
CA ILE A 130 13.49 6.35 -7.00
C ILE A 130 14.71 5.48 -6.76
N SER A 131 15.23 5.53 -5.55
CA SER A 131 16.33 4.67 -5.12
C SER A 131 15.81 3.42 -4.41
N ILE A 132 16.66 2.40 -4.31
CA ILE A 132 16.37 1.21 -3.50
C ILE A 132 16.08 1.59 -2.03
N LYS A 133 16.75 2.63 -1.53
CA LYS A 133 16.53 3.14 -0.17
C LYS A 133 15.10 3.64 -0.01
N ASP A 134 14.58 4.40 -0.98
CA ASP A 134 13.20 4.91 -0.93
C ASP A 134 12.19 3.76 -0.89
N ILE A 135 12.41 2.70 -1.68
CA ILE A 135 11.55 1.51 -1.69
C ILE A 135 11.61 0.76 -0.35
N LYS A 136 12.78 0.67 0.28
CA LYS A 136 12.92 0.11 1.64
C LYS A 136 12.15 0.96 2.65
N ASP A 137 12.25 2.28 2.56
CA ASP A 137 11.53 3.19 3.47
C ASP A 137 10.01 3.10 3.26
N PHE A 138 9.54 2.99 2.02
CA PHE A 138 8.14 2.70 1.71
C PHE A 138 7.68 1.38 2.31
N LEU A 139 8.45 0.30 2.13
CA LEU A 139 8.12 -1.01 2.68
C LEU A 139 7.98 -0.96 4.21
N ILE A 140 8.92 -0.31 4.91
CA ILE A 140 8.88 -0.18 6.37
C ILE A 140 7.62 0.58 6.81
N LYS A 141 7.35 1.74 6.21
CA LYS A 141 6.17 2.54 6.55
C LYS A 141 4.87 1.81 6.23
N SER A 142 4.81 1.05 5.13
CA SER A 142 3.65 0.25 4.76
C SER A 142 3.43 -0.93 5.71
N LYS A 143 4.49 -1.58 6.21
CA LYS A 143 4.36 -2.59 7.29
C LYS A 143 3.74 -1.97 8.55
N LEU A 144 4.26 -0.83 9.00
CA LEU A 144 3.73 -0.09 10.16
C LEU A 144 2.27 0.32 9.96
N PHE A 145 1.91 0.78 8.76
CA PHE A 145 0.53 1.07 8.40
C PHE A 145 -0.38 -0.16 8.55
N CYS A 146 -0.01 -1.29 7.95
CA CYS A 146 -0.78 -2.53 8.02
C CYS A 146 -0.97 -2.98 9.48
N GLU A 147 0.11 -2.99 10.26
CA GLU A 147 0.06 -3.33 11.68
C GLU A 147 -0.87 -2.42 12.49
N ASN A 148 -0.81 -1.11 12.24
CA ASN A 148 -1.69 -0.15 12.91
C ASN A 148 -3.16 -0.44 12.60
N ILE A 149 -3.50 -0.62 11.32
CA ILE A 149 -4.86 -0.97 10.89
C ILE A 149 -5.35 -2.26 11.56
N PHE A 150 -4.53 -3.31 11.58
CA PHE A 150 -4.94 -4.58 12.18
C PHE A 150 -5.09 -4.50 13.70
N LYS A 151 -4.22 -3.74 14.38
CA LYS A 151 -4.37 -3.46 15.82
C LYS A 151 -5.67 -2.71 16.13
N ILE A 152 -6.05 -1.74 15.28
CA ILE A 152 -7.34 -1.05 15.40
C ILE A 152 -8.49 -2.05 15.31
N ILE A 153 -8.48 -2.91 14.29
CA ILE A 153 -9.54 -3.92 14.10
C ILE A 153 -9.60 -4.88 15.30
N GLU A 154 -8.46 -5.47 15.70
CA GLU A 154 -8.39 -6.43 16.81
C GLU A 154 -8.84 -5.83 18.15
N LYS A 155 -8.41 -4.60 18.45
CA LYS A 155 -8.80 -3.93 19.69
C LYS A 155 -10.31 -3.68 19.73
N ASN A 156 -10.90 -3.23 18.63
CA ASN A 156 -12.33 -2.94 18.59
C ASN A 156 -13.18 -4.21 18.53
N ASP A 157 -12.68 -5.31 17.93
CA ASP A 157 -13.37 -6.60 17.91
C ASP A 157 -13.45 -7.22 19.32
N ARG A 158 -12.37 -7.15 20.10
CA ARG A 158 -12.32 -7.63 21.50
C ARG A 158 -13.19 -6.82 22.47
N LEU A 159 -13.52 -5.58 22.13
CA LEU A 159 -14.32 -4.68 22.98
C LEU A 159 -15.83 -4.82 22.72
N MET A 160 -16.23 -5.67 21.77
CA MET A 160 -17.64 -5.91 21.49
C MET A 160 -18.13 -7.18 22.20
N PRO A 161 -19.26 -7.08 22.95
CA PRO A 161 -19.86 -8.22 23.66
C PRO A 161 -20.47 -9.25 22.72
#